data_AF-A0A8S4R922-F1
#
_entry.id   AF-A0A8S4R922-F1
#
_cell.length_a   1.000
_cell.length_b   1.000
_cell.length_c   1.000
_cell.angle_alpha   90.00
_cell.angle_beta   90.00
_cell.angle_gamma   90.00
#
_symmetry.space_group_name_H-M   'P 1'
#
loop_
_entity.id
_entity.type
_entity.pdbx_description
1 polymer ?
#
loop_
_entity_poly.entity_id
_entity_poly.type
_entity_poly.pdbx_seq_one_letter_code
_entity_poly.pdbx_strand_id
1 'polypeptide(L)'
;IKKLFCLQSREYDDPHGLQEKTENLLREWRNILLSPLTEIELGQNFNIYVHRMNMNGILKSDDMITRFFRIATQMCIENVYQLLTEDRMNPPPVPPKRDKYYAMCDSFIKLVSLLIKNTADTGNPTPKLNLLNKILGIIAGCLLQDQEEHGANFQQLPYHRLLLILFLDMNMAEPVLESMNYQVLTAFCHTLRIVRPSVAPGFCYAWLEIVAHRAFINRVLAVTPQQKGWGMYSTLLIDLFKFLDPFLRNTELATPVMMLYKGSLKVLLVLLHDFPEFLCDYHYGFCDEIPPNCIQMRNLILSAFPRNMRLPDPFTPNLKVDLLAEISLAPRAVINYTTIIPASQFKKDLDAYLKARAPVTFLSELRSNMQVVNEPGRRYNSQLMNAVVLYVGTQAIAHIRSKGQTPNMTTIAHSAHMDIFQNFTVDFDYEGRYLFLNAIANQLRYPNSHTHYFSCCLLYLFAEANSEAVQEQITRMLLERLIVNRPHPWGLLITFIELIKNPVYKFWTHEFVHCAPEIEKKNATEKWLGLCNHPVRHSLVLDTLYWLKFTK
;
A
#
# COMPACT_ATOMS: atom_id res chain seq x y z
N ILE A 1 17.29 4.21 -14.99
CA ILE A 1 16.59 3.01 -15.51
C ILE A 1 17.27 2.49 -16.78
N LYS A 2 17.29 3.19 -17.93
CA LYS A 2 18.06 2.75 -19.12
C LYS A 2 19.57 2.52 -18.88
N LYS A 3 20.21 3.29 -17.98
CA LYS A 3 21.61 3.05 -17.58
C LYS A 3 21.82 1.84 -16.66
N LEU A 4 20.79 1.38 -15.93
CA LEU A 4 20.86 0.11 -15.17
C LEU A 4 20.68 -1.09 -16.09
N PHE A 5 19.78 -0.99 -17.09
CA PHE A 5 19.63 -1.98 -18.16
C PHE A 5 20.89 -2.14 -19.02
N CYS A 6 21.78 -1.14 -19.05
CA CYS A 6 23.07 -1.23 -19.75
C CYS A 6 24.02 -2.29 -19.16
N LEU A 7 23.75 -2.81 -17.95
CA LEU A 7 24.49 -3.92 -17.34
C LEU A 7 24.16 -5.29 -17.96
N GLN A 8 23.02 -5.44 -18.65
CA GLN A 8 22.66 -6.68 -19.36
C GLN A 8 23.59 -6.99 -20.55
N SER A 9 24.37 -6.02 -21.03
CA SER A 9 25.21 -6.16 -22.24
C SER A 9 26.69 -6.43 -21.99
N ARG A 10 27.13 -6.52 -20.73
CA ARG A 10 28.51 -6.93 -20.39
C ARG A 10 28.51 -8.39 -19.96
N GLU A 11 28.23 -9.28 -20.90
CA GLU A 11 28.76 -10.63 -20.82
C GLU A 11 30.30 -10.53 -20.76
N TYR A 12 30.84 -10.69 -19.55
CA TYR A 12 32.18 -11.23 -19.23
C TYR A 12 33.45 -10.68 -19.91
N ASP A 13 33.59 -9.37 -20.11
CA ASP A 13 34.93 -8.76 -20.30
C ASP A 13 35.67 -8.55 -18.97
N ASP A 14 35.59 -9.50 -18.03
CA ASP A 14 36.33 -9.40 -16.76
C ASP A 14 37.83 -9.61 -17.00
N PRO A 15 38.70 -8.75 -16.43
CA PRO A 15 40.14 -8.98 -16.50
C PRO A 15 40.50 -10.39 -16.01
N HIS A 16 41.36 -11.06 -16.76
CA HIS A 16 41.79 -12.42 -16.44
C HIS A 16 42.32 -12.52 -15.00
N GLY A 17 41.85 -13.53 -14.26
CA GLY A 17 42.20 -13.75 -12.85
C GLY A 17 41.49 -12.83 -11.83
N LEU A 18 40.59 -11.94 -12.25
CA LEU A 18 39.86 -11.08 -11.31
C LEU A 18 38.92 -11.88 -10.39
N GLN A 19 38.28 -12.94 -10.91
CA GLN A 19 37.41 -13.80 -10.09
C GLN A 19 38.17 -14.47 -8.94
N GLU A 20 39.30 -15.11 -9.24
CA GLU A 20 40.17 -15.76 -8.25
C GLU A 20 40.72 -14.75 -7.23
N LYS A 21 41.09 -13.54 -7.68
CA LYS A 21 41.49 -12.44 -6.77
C LYS A 21 40.36 -12.03 -5.82
N THR A 22 39.14 -11.87 -6.34
CA THR A 22 37.96 -11.54 -5.53
C THR A 22 37.69 -12.64 -4.52
N GLU A 23 37.74 -13.91 -4.93
CA GLU A 23 37.53 -15.05 -4.04
C GLU A 23 38.51 -15.06 -2.88
N ASN A 24 39.80 -14.92 -3.17
CA ASN A 24 40.86 -14.91 -2.17
C ASN A 24 40.66 -13.75 -1.19
N LEU A 25 40.34 -12.55 -1.69
CA LEU A 25 40.05 -11.40 -0.85
C LEU A 25 38.82 -11.64 0.07
N LEU A 26 37.73 -12.21 -0.44
CA LEU A 26 36.54 -12.49 0.38
C LEU A 26 36.81 -13.56 1.44
N ARG A 27 37.58 -14.59 1.08
CA ARG A 27 37.99 -15.66 1.99
C ARG A 27 38.86 -15.12 3.12
N GLU A 28 39.85 -14.30 2.79
CA GLU A 28 40.70 -13.63 3.78
C GLU A 28 39.88 -12.74 4.73
N TRP A 29 38.97 -11.95 4.19
CA TRP A 29 38.10 -11.09 5.00
C TRP A 29 37.24 -11.90 5.97
N ARG A 30 36.64 -12.99 5.49
CA ARG A 30 35.86 -13.90 6.33
C ARG A 30 36.72 -14.49 7.44
N ASN A 31 37.95 -14.89 7.16
CA ASN A 31 38.87 -15.43 8.17
C ASN A 31 39.22 -14.39 9.25
N ILE A 32 39.37 -13.11 8.88
CA ILE A 32 39.53 -12.01 9.84
C ILE A 32 38.31 -11.95 10.77
N LEU A 33 37.09 -11.97 10.23
CA LEU A 33 35.86 -11.89 11.01
C LEU A 33 35.59 -13.10 11.91
N LEU A 34 36.15 -14.27 11.59
CA LEU A 34 36.05 -15.46 12.44
C LEU A 34 36.97 -15.40 13.67
N SER A 35 37.95 -14.49 13.68
CA SER A 35 38.84 -14.30 14.83
C SER A 35 38.11 -13.54 15.95
N PRO A 36 38.37 -13.84 17.23
CA PRO A 36 37.78 -13.09 18.34
C PRO A 36 38.45 -11.71 18.43
N LEU A 37 37.88 -10.72 17.75
CA LEU A 37 38.41 -9.37 17.65
C LEU A 37 37.64 -8.39 18.53
N THR A 38 38.35 -7.47 19.18
CA THR A 38 37.78 -6.23 19.72
C THR A 38 37.44 -5.25 18.58
N GLU A 39 36.62 -4.23 18.84
CA GLU A 39 36.29 -3.21 17.82
C GLU A 39 37.53 -2.47 17.29
N ILE A 40 38.51 -2.22 18.16
CA ILE A 40 39.77 -1.55 17.79
C ILE A 40 40.57 -2.45 16.85
N GLU A 41 40.72 -3.74 17.19
CA GLU A 41 41.44 -4.70 16.35
C GLU A 41 40.73 -4.92 15.02
N LEU A 42 39.39 -4.91 14.98
CA LEU A 42 38.63 -4.97 13.75
C LEU A 42 38.93 -3.77 12.85
N GLY A 43 38.98 -2.56 13.42
CA GLY A 43 39.35 -1.35 12.68
C GLY A 43 40.77 -1.41 12.10
N GLN A 44 41.73 -1.90 12.87
CA GLN A 44 43.11 -2.09 12.41
C GLN A 44 43.21 -3.13 11.28
N ASN A 45 42.59 -4.29 11.46
CA ASN A 45 42.54 -5.35 10.44
C ASN A 45 41.83 -4.87 9.17
N PHE A 46 40.75 -4.09 9.30
CA PHE A 46 40.06 -3.48 8.18
C PHE A 46 40.98 -2.54 7.38
N ASN A 47 41.77 -1.69 8.04
CA ASN A 47 42.72 -0.81 7.34
C ASN A 47 43.79 -1.59 6.57
N ILE A 48 44.32 -2.67 7.17
CA ILE A 48 45.27 -3.59 6.50
C ILE A 48 44.59 -4.24 5.28
N TYR A 49 43.35 -4.68 5.44
CA TYR A 49 42.59 -5.31 4.37
C TYR A 49 42.31 -4.34 3.21
N VAL A 50 41.92 -3.10 3.48
CA VAL A 50 41.73 -2.05 2.45
C VAL A 50 43.04 -1.76 1.71
N HIS A 51 44.18 -1.70 2.42
CA HIS A 51 45.48 -1.56 1.77
C HIS A 51 45.77 -2.74 0.82
N ARG A 52 45.45 -3.97 1.24
CA ARG A 52 45.58 -5.17 0.39
C ARG A 52 44.66 -5.13 -0.82
N MET A 53 43.42 -4.66 -0.68
CA MET A 53 42.53 -4.43 -1.83
C MET A 53 43.14 -3.45 -2.84
N ASN A 54 43.77 -2.37 -2.36
CA ASN A 54 44.45 -1.40 -3.21
C ASN A 54 45.67 -2.01 -3.92
N MET A 55 46.50 -2.77 -3.20
CA MET A 55 47.65 -3.48 -3.78
C MET A 55 47.24 -4.50 -4.85
N ASN A 56 46.12 -5.19 -4.65
CA ASN A 56 45.53 -6.09 -5.65
C ASN A 56 44.88 -5.37 -6.83
N GLY A 57 44.86 -4.04 -6.83
CA GLY A 57 44.33 -3.21 -7.92
C GLY A 57 42.82 -3.06 -7.93
N ILE A 58 42.11 -3.50 -6.89
CA ILE A 58 40.65 -3.45 -6.82
C ILE A 58 40.14 -2.01 -6.70
N LEU A 59 40.85 -1.18 -5.94
CA LEU A 59 40.47 0.22 -5.67
C LEU A 59 41.05 1.22 -6.68
N LYS A 60 41.66 0.75 -7.78
CA LYS A 60 42.34 1.62 -8.76
C LYS A 60 41.39 2.40 -9.66
N SER A 61 40.21 1.85 -9.95
CA SER A 61 39.23 2.52 -10.81
C SER A 61 37.81 2.19 -10.39
N ASP A 62 36.89 3.08 -10.78
CA ASP A 62 35.46 2.91 -10.55
C ASP A 62 34.91 1.62 -11.21
N ASP A 63 35.46 1.23 -12.36
CA ASP A 63 35.13 0.00 -13.08
C ASP A 63 35.57 -1.26 -12.31
N MET A 64 36.80 -1.28 -11.78
CA MET A 64 37.31 -2.39 -10.97
C MET A 64 36.52 -2.57 -9.67
N ILE A 65 36.16 -1.46 -9.01
CA ILE A 65 35.29 -1.48 -7.82
C ILE A 65 33.94 -2.11 -8.16
N THR A 66 33.37 -1.72 -9.32
CA THR A 66 32.06 -2.22 -9.77
C THR A 66 32.11 -3.71 -10.06
N ARG A 67 33.15 -4.19 -10.76
CA ARG A 67 33.36 -5.62 -11.04
C ARG A 67 33.60 -6.43 -9.77
N PHE A 68 34.42 -5.93 -8.83
CA PHE A 68 34.65 -6.59 -7.55
C PHE A 68 33.35 -6.82 -6.80
N PHE A 69 32.52 -5.78 -6.61
CA PHE A 69 31.25 -5.94 -5.90
C PHE A 69 30.25 -6.82 -6.65
N ARG A 70 30.23 -6.78 -7.99
CA ARG A 70 29.38 -7.69 -8.79
C ARG A 70 29.78 -9.14 -8.59
N ILE A 71 31.06 -9.46 -8.79
CA ILE A 71 31.60 -10.81 -8.61
C ILE A 71 31.38 -11.27 -7.16
N ALA A 72 31.71 -10.43 -6.17
CA ALA A 72 31.51 -10.79 -4.76
C ALA A 72 30.04 -11.09 -4.41
N THR A 73 29.11 -10.32 -4.98
CA THR A 73 27.68 -10.57 -4.84
C THR A 73 27.30 -11.92 -5.47
N GLN A 74 27.74 -12.19 -6.70
CA GLN A 74 27.53 -13.47 -7.39
C GLN A 74 28.07 -14.66 -6.59
N MET A 75 29.28 -14.57 -6.05
CA MET A 75 29.85 -15.64 -5.23
C MET A 75 29.03 -15.91 -3.96
N CYS A 76 28.48 -14.86 -3.33
CA CYS A 76 27.57 -15.05 -2.19
C CYS A 76 26.29 -15.80 -2.60
N ILE A 77 25.75 -15.48 -3.78
CA ILE A 77 24.54 -16.10 -4.32
C ILE A 77 24.81 -17.57 -4.66
N GLU A 78 25.86 -17.84 -5.45
CA GLU A 78 26.30 -19.17 -5.84
C GLU A 78 26.56 -20.06 -4.62
N ASN A 79 27.21 -19.52 -3.58
CA ASN A 79 27.41 -20.26 -2.34
C ASN A 79 26.08 -20.71 -1.70
N VAL A 80 25.06 -19.85 -1.70
CA VAL A 80 23.74 -20.23 -1.18
C VAL A 80 23.08 -21.29 -2.07
N TYR A 81 23.15 -21.17 -3.39
CA TYR A 81 22.63 -22.20 -4.30
C TYR A 81 23.34 -23.54 -4.11
N GLN A 82 24.66 -23.55 -3.95
CA GLN A 82 25.46 -24.75 -3.68
C GLN A 82 25.01 -25.42 -2.38
N LEU A 83 24.94 -24.67 -1.28
CA LEU A 83 24.51 -25.20 0.02
C LEU A 83 23.07 -25.74 -0.01
N LEU A 84 22.16 -25.07 -0.73
CA LEU A 84 20.79 -25.54 -0.92
C LEU A 84 20.73 -26.81 -1.77
N THR A 85 21.60 -26.93 -2.77
CA THR A 85 21.70 -28.12 -3.62
C THR A 85 22.28 -29.30 -2.83
N GLU A 86 23.31 -29.06 -2.02
CA GLU A 86 23.88 -30.05 -1.10
C GLU A 86 22.82 -30.57 -0.12
N ASP A 87 22.02 -29.68 0.50
CA ASP A 87 20.96 -30.09 1.44
C ASP A 87 19.79 -30.79 0.74
N ARG A 88 19.57 -30.55 -0.56
CA ARG A 88 18.59 -31.32 -1.37
C ARG A 88 19.11 -32.71 -1.73
N MET A 89 20.40 -32.83 -2.07
CA MET A 89 21.03 -34.10 -2.44
C MET A 89 21.31 -34.98 -1.22
N ASN A 90 21.69 -34.37 -0.10
CA ASN A 90 22.00 -35.03 1.17
C ASN A 90 21.17 -34.40 2.29
N PRO A 91 19.89 -34.76 2.44
CA PRO A 91 19.00 -34.16 3.43
C PRO A 91 19.54 -34.39 4.85
N PRO A 92 19.86 -33.33 5.61
CA PRO A 92 20.32 -33.50 6.98
C PRO A 92 19.19 -34.05 7.87
N PRO A 93 19.52 -34.86 8.90
CA PRO A 93 18.52 -35.46 9.80
C PRO A 93 17.71 -34.42 10.59
N VAL A 94 18.23 -33.19 10.72
CA VAL A 94 17.55 -32.05 11.33
C VAL A 94 17.54 -30.91 10.31
N PRO A 95 16.41 -30.18 10.14
CA PRO A 95 16.36 -29.03 9.26
C PRO A 95 17.48 -28.02 9.58
N PRO A 96 18.28 -27.60 8.59
CA PRO A 96 19.41 -26.72 8.84
C PRO A 96 18.90 -25.34 9.29
N LYS A 97 19.59 -24.75 10.28
CA LYS A 97 19.33 -23.36 10.67
C LYS A 97 19.68 -22.44 9.49
N ARG A 98 18.86 -21.41 9.27
CA ARG A 98 19.07 -20.45 8.17
C ARG A 98 20.46 -19.80 8.20
N ASP A 99 21.05 -19.62 9.38
CA ASP A 99 22.38 -19.04 9.57
C ASP A 99 23.49 -19.78 8.79
N LYS A 100 23.31 -21.07 8.51
CA LYS A 100 24.23 -21.87 7.66
C LYS A 100 24.45 -21.20 6.30
N TYR A 101 23.40 -20.67 5.70
CA TYR A 101 23.43 -20.08 4.36
C TYR A 101 23.93 -18.63 4.36
N TYR A 102 24.00 -17.96 5.52
CA TYR A 102 24.24 -16.52 5.58
C TYR A 102 25.69 -16.13 5.84
N ALA A 103 26.56 -17.06 6.26
CA ALA A 103 27.92 -16.73 6.70
C ALA A 103 28.73 -15.91 5.67
N MET A 104 28.66 -16.28 4.38
CA MET A 104 29.34 -15.54 3.31
C MET A 104 28.68 -14.17 3.05
N CYS A 105 27.34 -14.12 3.03
CA CYS A 105 26.59 -12.88 2.87
C CYS A 105 26.88 -11.88 3.99
N ASP A 106 26.88 -12.33 5.25
CA ASP A 106 27.12 -11.49 6.43
C ASP A 106 28.55 -10.96 6.45
N SER A 107 29.52 -11.81 6.09
CA SER A 107 30.92 -11.38 5.97
C SER A 107 31.08 -10.31 4.89
N PHE A 108 30.48 -10.52 3.72
CA PHE A 108 30.52 -9.58 2.60
C PHE A 108 29.83 -8.25 2.95
N ILE A 109 28.63 -8.27 3.53
CA ILE A 109 27.94 -7.03 3.92
C ILE A 109 28.71 -6.29 5.01
N LYS A 110 29.35 -6.99 5.95
CA LYS A 110 30.18 -6.32 6.95
C LYS A 110 31.35 -5.56 6.30
N LEU A 111 31.98 -6.13 5.26
CA LEU A 111 33.00 -5.43 4.47
C LEU A 111 32.41 -4.19 3.80
N VAL A 112 31.26 -4.35 3.11
CA VAL A 112 30.56 -3.25 2.44
C VAL A 112 30.23 -2.12 3.40
N SER A 113 29.65 -2.43 4.56
CA SER A 113 29.29 -1.47 5.59
C SER A 113 30.51 -0.69 6.08
N LEU A 114 31.64 -1.35 6.33
CA LEU A 114 32.87 -0.69 6.74
C LEU A 114 33.49 0.16 5.63
N LEU A 115 33.46 -0.30 4.37
CA LEU A 115 33.91 0.49 3.22
C LEU A 115 33.11 1.78 3.06
N ILE A 116 31.78 1.71 3.18
CA ILE A 116 30.91 2.90 3.09
C ILE A 116 31.21 3.86 4.23
N LYS A 117 31.26 3.36 5.48
CA LYS A 117 31.52 4.18 6.67
C LYS A 117 32.89 4.87 6.63
N ASN A 118 33.92 4.20 6.12
CA ASN A 118 35.30 4.69 6.08
C ASN A 118 35.69 5.35 4.74
N THR A 119 34.78 5.43 3.77
CA THR A 119 35.03 6.21 2.54
C THR A 119 35.21 7.68 2.93
N ALA A 120 36.30 8.30 2.49
CA ALA A 120 36.64 9.67 2.87
C ALA A 120 35.51 10.66 2.52
N ASP A 121 35.05 11.37 3.55
CA ASP A 121 34.09 12.47 3.48
C ASP A 121 34.76 13.71 4.08
N THR A 122 35.28 14.59 3.24
CA THR A 122 35.84 15.89 3.65
C THR A 122 34.73 16.85 4.10
N GLY A 123 33.89 16.42 5.04
CA GLY A 123 32.65 17.08 5.47
C GLY A 123 31.44 16.87 4.53
N ASN A 124 31.60 16.14 3.42
CA ASN A 124 30.53 15.85 2.46
C ASN A 124 30.23 14.35 2.39
N PRO A 125 29.01 13.88 2.74
CA PRO A 125 28.67 12.46 2.72
C PRO A 125 28.44 11.89 1.30
N THR A 126 28.47 12.73 0.26
CA THR A 126 28.20 12.33 -1.14
C THR A 126 29.02 11.13 -1.62
N PRO A 127 30.33 11.01 -1.38
CA PRO A 127 31.10 9.84 -1.79
C PRO A 127 30.59 8.53 -1.16
N LYS A 128 30.25 8.56 0.14
CA LYS A 128 29.66 7.41 0.85
C LYS A 128 28.30 7.03 0.24
N LEU A 129 27.47 8.03 -0.05
CA LEU A 129 26.15 7.83 -0.67
C LEU A 129 26.24 7.29 -2.10
N ASN A 130 27.21 7.76 -2.89
CA ASN A 130 27.45 7.25 -4.24
C ASN A 130 27.88 5.77 -4.21
N LEU A 131 28.74 5.40 -3.26
CA LEU A 131 29.14 4.01 -3.06
C LEU A 131 27.95 3.14 -2.63
N LEU A 132 27.13 3.60 -1.67
CA LEU A 132 25.91 2.90 -1.26
C LEU A 132 24.96 2.67 -2.44
N ASN A 133 24.64 3.72 -3.21
CA ASN A 133 23.74 3.61 -4.37
C ASN A 133 24.30 2.67 -5.43
N LYS A 134 25.62 2.70 -5.67
CA LYS A 134 26.29 1.77 -6.58
C LYS A 134 26.10 0.32 -6.14
N ILE A 135 26.39 0.01 -4.88
CA ILE A 135 26.31 -1.35 -4.36
C ILE A 135 24.87 -1.87 -4.36
N LEU A 136 23.91 -1.03 -3.93
CA LEU A 136 22.49 -1.36 -4.02
C LEU A 136 22.05 -1.62 -5.48
N GLY A 137 22.54 -0.81 -6.42
CA GLY A 137 22.29 -1.01 -7.85
C GLY A 137 22.89 -2.30 -8.40
N ILE A 138 24.08 -2.69 -7.95
CA ILE A 138 24.72 -3.97 -8.29
C ILE A 138 23.90 -5.14 -7.75
N ILE A 139 23.51 -5.11 -6.47
CA ILE A 139 22.69 -6.16 -5.85
C ILE A 139 21.35 -6.30 -6.58
N ALA A 140 20.67 -5.18 -6.88
CA ALA A 140 19.42 -5.19 -7.63
C ALA A 140 19.61 -5.70 -9.07
N GLY A 141 20.71 -5.34 -9.74
CA GLY A 141 21.06 -5.85 -11.06
C GLY A 141 21.27 -7.36 -11.07
N CYS A 142 22.08 -7.88 -10.15
CA CYS A 142 22.29 -9.33 -9.98
C CYS A 142 20.98 -10.05 -9.68
N LEU A 143 20.11 -9.49 -8.82
CA LEU A 143 18.81 -10.07 -8.49
C LEU A 143 17.93 -10.24 -9.73
N LEU A 144 17.80 -9.18 -10.53
CA LEU A 144 16.95 -9.20 -11.72
C LEU A 144 17.49 -10.17 -12.77
N GLN A 145 18.80 -10.20 -12.97
CA GLN A 145 19.46 -11.14 -13.88
C GLN A 145 19.28 -12.60 -13.42
N ASP A 146 19.55 -12.89 -12.15
CA ASP A 146 19.43 -14.24 -11.58
C ASP A 146 18.00 -14.78 -11.66
N GLN A 147 16.99 -13.92 -11.45
CA GLN A 147 15.59 -14.30 -11.62
C GLN A 147 15.25 -14.63 -13.08
N GLU A 148 15.79 -13.87 -14.03
CA GLU A 148 15.59 -14.11 -15.46
C GLU A 148 16.25 -15.43 -15.90
N GLU A 149 17.46 -15.71 -15.42
CA GLU A 149 18.23 -16.91 -15.75
C GLU A 149 17.66 -18.18 -15.08
N HIS A 150 17.32 -18.12 -13.79
CA HIS A 150 16.90 -19.32 -13.04
C HIS A 150 15.39 -19.53 -13.01
N GLY A 151 14.58 -18.53 -13.38
CA GLY A 151 13.12 -18.62 -13.42
C GLY A 151 12.53 -19.19 -12.13
N ALA A 152 11.86 -20.35 -12.21
CA ALA A 152 11.25 -21.02 -11.05
C ALA A 152 12.26 -21.53 -10.00
N ASN A 153 13.53 -21.66 -10.35
CA ASN A 153 14.58 -22.10 -9.43
C ASN A 153 15.21 -20.94 -8.64
N PHE A 154 14.87 -19.69 -8.96
CA PHE A 154 15.39 -18.49 -8.30
C PHE A 154 15.29 -18.58 -6.77
N GLN A 155 16.37 -18.18 -6.08
CA GLN A 155 16.44 -18.16 -4.62
C GLN A 155 16.53 -16.73 -4.09
N GLN A 156 15.47 -16.27 -3.41
CA GLN A 156 15.40 -14.94 -2.79
C GLN A 156 16.30 -14.77 -1.54
N LEU A 157 16.74 -15.88 -0.95
CA LEU A 157 17.43 -15.95 0.34
C LEU A 157 18.69 -15.06 0.44
N PRO A 158 19.67 -15.12 -0.48
CA PRO A 158 20.87 -14.28 -0.41
C PRO A 158 20.52 -12.80 -0.54
N TYR A 159 19.71 -12.41 -1.51
CA TYR A 159 19.33 -11.01 -1.74
C TYR A 159 18.59 -10.39 -0.55
N HIS A 160 17.67 -11.15 0.04
CA HIS A 160 16.97 -10.74 1.25
C HIS A 160 17.97 -10.39 2.36
N ARG A 161 18.93 -11.30 2.61
CA ARG A 161 19.94 -11.13 3.66
C ARG A 161 20.84 -9.93 3.35
N LEU A 162 21.36 -9.84 2.13
CA LEU A 162 22.25 -8.75 1.72
C LEU A 162 21.60 -7.38 1.92
N LEU A 163 20.37 -7.20 1.44
CA LEU A 163 19.65 -5.93 1.54
C LEU A 163 19.25 -5.60 2.98
N LEU A 164 18.74 -6.57 3.74
CA LEU A 164 18.26 -6.34 5.09
C LEU A 164 19.42 -6.02 6.05
N ILE A 165 20.51 -6.79 6.02
CA ILE A 165 21.65 -6.55 6.93
C ILE A 165 22.33 -5.24 6.58
N LEU A 166 22.50 -4.91 5.29
CA LEU A 166 23.05 -3.62 4.90
C LEU A 166 22.15 -2.46 5.37
N PHE A 167 20.83 -2.62 5.27
CA PHE A 167 19.90 -1.62 5.80
C PHE A 167 20.10 -1.40 7.31
N LEU A 168 20.22 -2.48 8.09
CA LEU A 168 20.40 -2.39 9.54
C LEU A 168 21.73 -1.73 9.90
N ASP A 169 22.83 -2.12 9.25
CA ASP A 169 24.16 -1.56 9.49
C ASP A 169 24.24 -0.06 9.15
N MET A 170 23.58 0.38 8.07
CA MET A 170 23.53 1.79 7.66
C MET A 170 22.55 2.62 8.51
N ASN A 171 21.80 1.99 9.42
CA ASN A 171 20.89 2.62 10.36
C ASN A 171 21.32 2.42 11.83
N MET A 172 22.57 2.06 12.07
CA MET A 172 23.17 2.10 13.41
C MET A 172 23.22 3.54 13.94
N ALA A 173 23.19 3.69 15.27
CA ALA A 173 23.27 4.98 15.95
C ALA A 173 24.73 5.49 15.95
N GLU A 174 25.18 6.03 14.82
CA GLU A 174 26.50 6.62 14.63
C GLU A 174 26.35 8.04 14.04
N PRO A 175 27.08 9.05 14.54
CA PRO A 175 26.92 10.44 14.08
C PRO A 175 27.06 10.62 12.56
N VAL A 176 27.99 9.88 11.95
CA VAL A 176 28.22 9.89 10.50
C VAL A 176 27.00 9.40 9.74
N LEU A 177 26.36 8.32 10.20
CA LEU A 177 25.16 7.75 9.57
C LEU A 177 23.92 8.61 9.79
N GLU A 178 23.77 9.21 10.98
CA GLU A 178 22.65 10.09 11.29
C GLU A 178 22.61 11.31 10.37
N SER A 179 23.77 11.89 10.05
CA SER A 179 23.88 13.07 9.17
C SER A 179 23.38 12.83 7.73
N MET A 180 23.39 11.57 7.26
CA MET A 180 22.97 11.19 5.90
C MET A 180 21.80 10.20 5.89
N ASN A 181 21.14 9.99 7.03
CA ASN A 181 20.15 8.92 7.20
C ASN A 181 18.99 9.03 6.21
N TYR A 182 18.50 10.25 5.95
CA TYR A 182 17.41 10.46 5.00
C TYR A 182 17.78 10.01 3.57
N GLN A 183 19.00 10.29 3.13
CA GLN A 183 19.52 9.87 1.83
C GLN A 183 19.75 8.34 1.77
N VAL A 184 20.20 7.73 2.88
CA VAL A 184 20.27 6.27 3.01
C VAL A 184 18.88 5.64 2.85
N LEU A 185 17.88 6.12 3.59
CA LEU A 185 16.50 5.63 3.47
C LEU A 185 15.96 5.80 2.05
N THR A 186 16.25 6.93 1.41
CA THR A 186 15.87 7.20 0.02
C THR A 186 16.50 6.18 -0.94
N ALA A 187 17.78 5.86 -0.77
CA ALA A 187 18.47 4.86 -1.59
C ALA A 187 17.84 3.46 -1.46
N PHE A 188 17.50 3.04 -0.24
CA PHE A 188 16.81 1.76 -0.01
C PHE A 188 15.39 1.75 -0.58
N CYS A 189 14.59 2.78 -0.35
CA CYS A 189 13.24 2.90 -0.94
C CYS A 189 13.30 2.85 -2.48
N HIS A 190 14.25 3.56 -3.10
CA HIS A 190 14.44 3.51 -4.55
C HIS A 190 14.85 2.11 -5.03
N THR A 191 15.74 1.44 -4.30
CA THR A 191 16.19 0.08 -4.64
C THR A 191 15.02 -0.90 -4.56
N LEU A 192 14.24 -0.88 -3.48
CA LEU A 192 13.05 -1.71 -3.34
C LEU A 192 12.01 -1.43 -4.42
N ARG A 193 11.91 -0.18 -4.89
CA ARG A 193 11.04 0.15 -6.03
C ARG A 193 11.56 -0.42 -7.36
N ILE A 194 12.87 -0.49 -7.56
CA ILE A 194 13.47 -1.12 -8.76
C ILE A 194 13.15 -2.62 -8.78
N VAL A 195 13.27 -3.29 -7.64
CA VAL A 195 12.98 -4.74 -7.49
C VAL A 195 11.58 -5.01 -6.94
N ARG A 196 10.62 -4.13 -7.24
CA ARG A 196 9.22 -4.29 -6.81
C ARG A 196 8.61 -5.59 -7.36
N PRO A 197 7.56 -6.15 -6.72
CA PRO A 197 7.02 -7.45 -7.10
C PRO A 197 6.57 -7.60 -8.57
N SER A 198 6.12 -6.52 -9.22
CA SER A 198 5.76 -6.54 -10.65
C SER A 198 6.96 -6.64 -11.59
N VAL A 199 8.17 -6.40 -11.11
CA VAL A 199 9.44 -6.54 -11.85
C VAL A 199 10.17 -7.81 -11.41
N ALA A 200 10.16 -8.10 -10.09
CA ALA A 200 10.81 -9.26 -9.50
C ALA A 200 9.79 -10.15 -8.73
N PRO A 201 8.88 -10.87 -9.41
CA PRO A 201 7.85 -11.67 -8.76
C PRO A 201 8.42 -12.80 -7.89
N GLY A 202 9.57 -13.38 -8.25
CA GLY A 202 10.24 -14.41 -7.44
C GLY A 202 10.79 -13.89 -6.12
N PHE A 203 10.94 -12.57 -5.99
CA PHE A 203 11.42 -11.89 -4.78
C PHE A 203 10.28 -11.31 -3.92
N CYS A 204 9.00 -11.52 -4.29
CA CYS A 204 7.88 -10.79 -3.66
C CYS A 204 7.73 -11.01 -2.16
N TYR A 205 8.02 -12.22 -1.64
CA TYR A 205 7.94 -12.50 -0.21
C TYR A 205 9.05 -11.81 0.58
N ALA A 206 10.31 -11.97 0.15
CA ALA A 206 11.45 -11.27 0.75
C ALA A 206 11.31 -9.75 0.66
N TRP A 207 10.79 -9.25 -0.46
CA TRP A 207 10.49 -7.83 -0.63
C TRP A 207 9.50 -7.35 0.44
N LEU A 208 8.41 -8.09 0.65
CA LEU A 208 7.43 -7.75 1.68
C LEU A 208 8.01 -7.87 3.09
N GLU A 209 8.86 -8.87 3.36
CA GLU A 209 9.56 -9.00 4.66
C GLU A 209 10.44 -7.79 4.97
N ILE A 210 11.15 -7.24 3.98
CA ILE A 210 11.99 -6.03 4.15
C ILE A 210 11.11 -4.80 4.40
N VAL A 211 10.07 -4.60 3.57
CA VAL A 211 9.15 -3.45 3.71
C VAL A 211 8.40 -3.50 5.03
N ALA A 212 8.02 -4.70 5.47
CA ALA A 212 7.35 -4.94 6.75
C ALA A 212 8.30 -4.95 7.96
N HIS A 213 9.62 -4.87 7.76
CA HIS A 213 10.57 -5.02 8.84
C HIS A 213 10.44 -3.87 9.85
N ARG A 214 10.36 -4.20 11.16
CA ARG A 214 10.14 -3.22 12.25
C ARG A 214 11.08 -2.02 12.19
N ALA A 215 12.36 -2.25 11.89
CA ALA A 215 13.36 -1.19 11.84
C ALA A 215 13.17 -0.31 10.60
N PHE A 216 12.73 -0.90 9.48
CA PHE A 216 12.45 -0.18 8.25
C PHE A 216 11.25 0.75 8.43
N ILE A 217 10.13 0.21 8.92
CA ILE A 217 8.92 0.98 9.23
C ILE A 217 9.24 2.11 10.22
N ASN A 218 9.90 1.79 11.34
CA ASN A 218 10.21 2.78 12.38
C ASN A 218 11.08 3.93 11.85
N ARG A 219 12.15 3.62 11.09
CA ARG A 219 13.04 4.64 10.53
C ARG A 219 12.33 5.54 9.52
N VAL A 220 11.53 4.96 8.61
CA VAL A 220 10.86 5.70 7.55
C VAL A 220 9.64 6.49 8.05
N LEU A 221 8.82 5.90 8.93
CA LEU A 221 7.55 6.51 9.35
C LEU A 221 7.62 7.29 10.66
N ALA A 222 8.46 6.88 11.62
CA ALA A 222 8.49 7.49 12.96
C ALA A 222 9.68 8.44 13.16
N VAL A 223 10.89 7.98 12.86
CA VAL A 223 12.14 8.72 13.18
C VAL A 223 12.41 9.84 12.18
N THR A 224 12.03 9.65 10.90
CA THR A 224 12.26 10.67 9.86
C THR A 224 11.45 11.94 10.17
N PRO A 225 12.10 13.10 10.37
CA PRO A 225 11.43 14.32 10.79
C PRO A 225 10.47 14.84 9.72
N GLN A 226 9.46 15.59 10.17
CA GLN A 226 8.46 16.23 9.29
C GLN A 226 7.76 15.25 8.34
N GLN A 227 7.74 13.95 8.66
CA GLN A 227 7.06 12.92 7.87
C GLN A 227 7.59 12.80 6.42
N LYS A 228 8.82 13.26 6.15
CA LYS A 228 9.43 13.22 4.80
C LYS A 228 9.58 11.80 4.25
N GLY A 229 9.55 10.77 5.10
CA GLY A 229 9.59 9.37 4.70
C GLY A 229 8.25 8.80 4.24
N TRP A 230 7.13 9.43 4.59
CA TRP A 230 5.80 8.86 4.36
C TRP A 230 5.49 8.67 2.88
N GLY A 231 5.83 9.65 2.02
CA GLY A 231 5.60 9.54 0.58
C GLY A 231 6.40 8.41 -0.08
N MET A 232 7.59 8.10 0.44
CA MET A 232 8.39 6.98 -0.05
C MET A 232 7.75 5.65 0.34
N TYR A 233 7.31 5.51 1.59
CA TYR A 233 6.68 4.29 2.07
C TYR A 233 5.31 4.05 1.42
N SER A 234 4.51 5.10 1.21
CA SER A 234 3.22 4.97 0.50
C SER A 234 3.40 4.52 -0.93
N THR A 235 4.45 4.97 -1.62
CA THR A 235 4.80 4.49 -2.97
C THR A 235 5.08 2.99 -2.98
N LEU A 236 5.83 2.47 -1.99
CA LEU A 236 6.09 1.03 -1.89
C LEU A 236 4.79 0.25 -1.66
N LEU A 237 3.91 0.70 -0.78
CA LEU A 237 2.61 0.05 -0.57
C LEU A 237 1.73 0.09 -1.83
N ILE A 238 1.76 1.19 -2.59
CA ILE A 238 1.07 1.29 -3.89
C ILE A 238 1.63 0.27 -4.88
N ASP A 239 2.95 0.09 -4.97
CA ASP A 239 3.56 -0.94 -5.82
C ASP A 239 3.10 -2.36 -5.42
N LEU A 240 2.97 -2.63 -4.12
CA LEU A 240 2.42 -3.89 -3.61
C LEU A 240 0.95 -4.09 -3.99
N PHE A 241 0.10 -3.06 -3.81
CA PHE A 241 -1.32 -3.16 -4.13
C PHE A 241 -1.56 -3.31 -5.63
N LYS A 242 -0.81 -2.57 -6.47
CA LYS A 242 -0.82 -2.76 -7.93
C LYS A 242 -0.46 -4.16 -8.36
N PHE A 243 0.53 -4.77 -7.71
CA PHE A 243 0.91 -6.15 -7.99
C PHE A 243 -0.19 -7.14 -7.58
N LEU A 244 -0.87 -6.90 -6.46
CA LEU A 244 -1.92 -7.77 -5.96
C LEU A 244 -3.25 -7.64 -6.72
N ASP A 245 -3.58 -6.45 -7.22
CA ASP A 245 -4.86 -6.12 -7.89
C ASP A 245 -5.37 -7.19 -8.87
N PRO A 246 -4.60 -7.63 -9.90
CA PRO A 246 -5.10 -8.61 -10.87
C PRO A 246 -5.40 -9.97 -10.25
N PHE A 247 -4.68 -10.36 -9.20
CA PHE A 247 -4.91 -11.64 -8.53
C PHE A 247 -6.11 -11.57 -7.60
N LEU A 248 -6.27 -10.46 -6.87
CA LEU A 248 -7.32 -10.28 -5.87
C LEU A 248 -8.71 -10.00 -6.45
N ARG A 249 -8.81 -9.64 -7.74
CA ARG A 249 -10.09 -9.55 -8.46
C ARG A 249 -10.72 -10.92 -8.71
N ASN A 250 -9.92 -11.99 -8.72
CA ASN A 250 -10.43 -13.35 -8.89
C ASN A 250 -11.09 -13.84 -7.59
N THR A 251 -12.18 -14.59 -7.72
CA THR A 251 -12.88 -15.18 -6.58
C THR A 251 -12.08 -16.29 -5.91
N GLU A 252 -11.23 -16.98 -6.65
CA GLU A 252 -10.36 -18.04 -6.16
C GLU A 252 -8.91 -17.59 -6.15
N LEU A 253 -8.27 -17.65 -4.98
CA LEU A 253 -6.87 -17.27 -4.81
C LEU A 253 -6.01 -18.53 -4.65
N ALA A 254 -4.97 -18.64 -5.47
CA ALA A 254 -3.95 -19.65 -5.29
C ALA A 254 -3.26 -19.50 -3.92
N THR A 255 -2.81 -20.61 -3.33
CA THR A 255 -2.16 -20.63 -2.01
C THR A 255 -1.03 -19.59 -1.85
N PRO A 256 -0.12 -19.40 -2.83
CA PRO A 256 0.91 -18.37 -2.73
C PRO A 256 0.35 -16.94 -2.61
N VAL A 257 -0.67 -16.62 -3.42
CA VAL A 257 -1.35 -15.31 -3.39
C VAL A 257 -2.03 -15.09 -2.04
N MET A 258 -2.72 -16.12 -1.51
CA MET A 258 -3.35 -16.06 -0.19
C MET A 258 -2.34 -15.81 0.93
N MET A 259 -1.15 -16.42 0.87
CA MET A 259 -0.08 -16.15 1.84
C MET A 259 0.40 -14.70 1.76
N LEU A 260 0.61 -14.17 0.54
CA LEU A 260 1.03 -12.79 0.33
C LEU A 260 -0.04 -11.80 0.84
N TYR A 261 -1.31 -12.05 0.50
CA TYR A 261 -2.46 -11.27 0.99
C TYR A 261 -2.53 -11.23 2.53
N LYS A 262 -2.35 -12.37 3.20
CA LYS A 262 -2.28 -12.41 4.67
C LYS A 262 -1.10 -11.62 5.22
N GLY A 263 0.05 -11.65 4.55
CA GLY A 263 1.20 -10.79 4.86
C GLY A 263 0.85 -9.30 4.76
N SER A 264 0.22 -8.89 3.66
CA SER A 264 -0.22 -7.51 3.44
C SER A 264 -1.23 -7.04 4.49
N LEU A 265 -2.18 -7.89 4.89
CA LEU A 265 -3.12 -7.59 5.99
C LEU A 265 -2.39 -7.36 7.32
N LYS A 266 -1.36 -8.16 7.64
CA LYS A 266 -0.56 -7.95 8.86
C LYS A 266 0.18 -6.62 8.85
N VAL A 267 0.75 -6.24 7.70
CA VAL A 267 1.39 -4.93 7.54
C VAL A 267 0.38 -3.81 7.75
N LEU A 268 -0.79 -3.89 7.11
CA LEU A 268 -1.86 -2.91 7.29
C LEU A 268 -2.36 -2.82 8.74
N LEU A 269 -2.45 -3.95 9.46
CA LEU A 269 -2.80 -3.98 10.88
C LEU A 269 -1.77 -3.26 11.76
N VAL A 270 -0.48 -3.51 11.53
CA VAL A 270 0.60 -2.79 12.24
C VAL A 270 0.53 -1.29 11.95
N LEU A 271 0.34 -0.91 10.68
CA LEU A 271 0.21 0.49 10.29
C LEU A 271 -1.02 1.16 10.91
N LEU A 272 -2.15 0.46 10.98
CA LEU A 272 -3.37 0.97 11.61
C LEU A 272 -3.16 1.21 13.11
N HIS A 273 -2.46 0.32 13.80
CA HIS A 273 -2.22 0.45 15.23
C HIS A 273 -1.17 1.53 15.55
N ASP A 274 -0.01 1.49 14.89
CA ASP A 274 1.15 2.32 15.25
C ASP A 274 1.18 3.67 14.51
N PHE A 275 0.64 3.71 13.28
CA PHE A 275 0.73 4.85 12.35
C PHE A 275 -0.62 5.18 11.67
N PRO A 276 -1.74 5.31 12.41
CA PRO A 276 -3.06 5.52 11.80
C PRO A 276 -3.12 6.82 11.00
N GLU A 277 -2.41 7.89 11.39
CA GLU A 277 -2.37 9.14 10.61
C GLU A 277 -1.74 8.95 9.22
N PHE A 278 -0.79 8.03 9.06
CA PHE A 278 -0.23 7.70 7.75
C PHE A 278 -1.29 7.05 6.84
N LEU A 279 -2.06 6.09 7.38
CA LEU A 279 -3.17 5.50 6.62
C LEU A 279 -4.27 6.54 6.33
N CYS A 280 -4.54 7.47 7.24
CA CYS A 280 -5.49 8.57 7.01
C CYS A 280 -5.07 9.44 5.83
N ASP A 281 -3.82 9.89 5.85
CA ASP A 281 -3.28 10.84 4.88
C ASP A 281 -3.24 10.22 3.48
N TYR A 282 -2.89 8.93 3.36
CA TYR A 282 -2.76 8.24 2.07
C TYR A 282 -3.95 7.34 1.68
N HIS A 283 -5.05 7.36 2.44
CA HIS A 283 -6.21 6.46 2.25
C HIS A 283 -6.74 6.45 0.80
N TYR A 284 -6.78 7.63 0.16
CA TYR A 284 -7.31 7.80 -1.18
C TYR A 284 -6.48 7.01 -2.20
N GLY A 285 -5.16 7.24 -2.22
CA GLY A 285 -4.24 6.55 -3.12
C GLY A 285 -4.21 5.05 -2.90
N PHE A 286 -4.36 4.57 -1.66
CA PHE A 286 -4.44 3.13 -1.40
C PHE A 286 -5.76 2.52 -1.87
N CYS A 287 -6.89 3.18 -1.60
CA CYS A 287 -8.20 2.69 -2.02
C CYS A 287 -8.39 2.69 -3.54
N ASP A 288 -7.63 3.52 -4.26
CA ASP A 288 -7.65 3.60 -5.72
C ASP A 288 -6.96 2.39 -6.40
N GLU A 289 -6.05 1.74 -5.68
CA GLU A 289 -5.24 0.61 -6.17
C GLU A 289 -5.73 -0.75 -5.63
N ILE A 290 -6.56 -0.74 -4.58
CA ILE A 290 -7.12 -1.95 -3.97
C ILE A 290 -8.49 -2.26 -4.60
N PRO A 291 -8.70 -3.46 -5.17
CA PRO A 291 -9.98 -3.86 -5.75
C PRO A 291 -11.17 -3.65 -4.80
N PRO A 292 -12.36 -3.27 -5.30
CA PRO A 292 -13.53 -3.05 -4.45
C PRO A 292 -13.93 -4.26 -3.59
N ASN A 293 -13.74 -5.48 -4.11
CA ASN A 293 -14.03 -6.74 -3.42
C ASN A 293 -13.03 -7.07 -2.29
N CYS A 294 -11.91 -6.36 -2.17
CA CYS A 294 -10.95 -6.51 -1.06
C CYS A 294 -11.38 -5.73 0.18
N ILE A 295 -12.59 -6.03 0.66
CA ILE A 295 -13.26 -5.28 1.72
C ILE A 295 -12.38 -5.15 2.99
N GLN A 296 -11.79 -6.25 3.47
CA GLN A 296 -10.99 -6.22 4.71
C GLN A 296 -9.79 -5.27 4.62
N MET A 297 -9.08 -5.26 3.48
CA MET A 297 -7.93 -4.35 3.28
C MET A 297 -8.38 -2.90 3.30
N ARG A 298 -9.49 -2.60 2.59
CA ARG A 298 -10.05 -1.24 2.53
C ARG A 298 -10.55 -0.81 3.90
N ASN A 299 -11.22 -1.68 4.65
CA ASN A 299 -11.66 -1.38 6.01
C ASN A 299 -10.49 -1.07 6.94
N LEU A 300 -9.37 -1.81 6.89
CA LEU A 300 -8.19 -1.48 7.68
C LEU A 300 -7.69 -0.05 7.43
N ILE A 301 -7.70 0.39 6.17
CA ILE A 301 -7.28 1.73 5.78
C ILE A 301 -8.32 2.79 6.18
N LEU A 302 -9.60 2.53 5.88
CA LEU A 302 -10.71 3.48 6.08
C LEU A 302 -11.14 3.61 7.55
N SER A 303 -10.78 2.64 8.39
CA SER A 303 -10.94 2.70 9.84
C SER A 303 -9.83 3.47 10.55
N ALA A 304 -8.78 3.90 9.86
CA ALA A 304 -7.76 4.74 10.45
C ALA A 304 -8.30 6.14 10.78
N PHE A 305 -7.91 6.68 11.94
CA PHE A 305 -8.28 8.02 12.39
C PHE A 305 -7.16 8.64 13.26
N PRO A 306 -7.08 9.98 13.38
CA PRO A 306 -6.06 10.63 14.20
C PRO A 306 -6.11 10.20 15.67
N ARG A 307 -4.97 9.84 16.27
CA ARG A 307 -4.91 9.29 17.65
C ARG A 307 -5.43 10.22 18.73
N ASN A 308 -5.38 11.53 18.50
CA ASN A 308 -5.89 12.54 19.43
C ASN A 308 -7.42 12.73 19.35
N MET A 309 -8.10 12.09 18.40
CA MET A 309 -9.55 12.13 18.27
C MET A 309 -10.19 11.03 19.14
N ARG A 310 -11.26 11.38 19.84
CA ARG A 310 -12.12 10.41 20.53
C ARG A 310 -13.35 10.17 19.70
N LEU A 311 -13.51 8.93 19.22
CA LEU A 311 -14.69 8.56 18.44
C LEU A 311 -15.90 8.38 19.36
N PRO A 312 -17.04 9.04 19.07
CA PRO A 312 -18.30 8.72 19.73
C PRO A 312 -18.69 7.27 19.41
N ASP A 313 -19.19 6.53 20.39
CA ASP A 313 -19.70 5.18 20.12
C ASP A 313 -20.93 5.26 19.18
N PRO A 314 -20.89 4.67 17.97
CA PRO A 314 -22.01 4.65 17.02
C PRO A 314 -23.31 4.07 17.59
N PHE A 315 -23.23 3.23 18.62
CA PHE A 315 -24.40 2.60 19.24
C PHE A 315 -25.01 3.43 20.38
N THR A 316 -24.43 4.59 20.71
CA THR A 316 -24.98 5.51 21.72
C THR A 316 -26.41 5.90 21.32
N PRO A 317 -27.44 5.64 22.16
CA PRO A 317 -28.81 6.03 21.86
C PRO A 317 -28.91 7.54 21.64
N ASN A 318 -29.62 7.96 20.59
CA ASN A 318 -29.83 9.38 20.25
C ASN A 318 -28.54 10.19 20.04
N LEU A 319 -27.47 9.57 19.51
CA LEU A 319 -26.26 10.27 19.11
C LEU A 319 -26.59 11.35 18.07
N LYS A 320 -26.36 12.62 18.43
CA LYS A 320 -26.58 13.77 17.54
C LYS A 320 -25.31 14.08 16.77
N VAL A 321 -25.13 13.42 15.63
CA VAL A 321 -23.96 13.58 14.76
C VAL A 321 -23.79 15.02 14.28
N ASP A 322 -24.89 15.72 14.03
CA ASP A 322 -24.88 17.13 13.57
C ASP A 322 -24.34 18.13 14.61
N LEU A 323 -24.18 17.71 15.87
CA LEU A 323 -23.62 18.54 16.94
C LEU A 323 -22.11 18.33 17.17
N LEU A 324 -21.49 17.38 16.46
CA LEU A 324 -20.05 17.13 16.59
C LEU A 324 -19.27 18.31 15.99
N ALA A 325 -18.28 18.84 16.70
CA ALA A 325 -17.49 19.95 16.17
C ALA A 325 -16.66 19.50 14.95
N GLU A 326 -16.23 18.24 14.96
CA GLU A 326 -15.34 17.64 13.96
C GLU A 326 -15.96 17.56 12.57
N ILE A 327 -17.30 17.47 12.45
CA ILE A 327 -17.97 17.43 11.14
C ILE A 327 -17.85 18.75 10.37
N SER A 328 -17.40 19.83 11.02
CA SER A 328 -17.05 21.08 10.35
C SER A 328 -15.63 21.08 9.76
N LEU A 329 -14.77 20.14 10.12
CA LEU A 329 -13.36 20.13 9.73
C LEU A 329 -13.13 19.23 8.50
N ALA A 330 -12.29 19.67 7.57
CA ALA A 330 -11.83 18.80 6.48
C ALA A 330 -10.94 17.68 7.03
N PRO A 331 -11.01 16.46 6.49
CA PRO A 331 -10.11 15.39 6.92
C PRO A 331 -8.67 15.69 6.52
N ARG A 332 -7.73 15.06 7.22
CA ARG A 332 -6.36 14.99 6.73
C ARG A 332 -6.31 14.04 5.54
N ALA A 333 -5.74 14.49 4.43
CA ALA A 333 -5.56 13.69 3.23
C ALA A 333 -4.54 14.34 2.30
N VAL A 334 -3.66 13.53 1.71
CA VAL A 334 -2.78 13.91 0.60
C VAL A 334 -3.52 13.59 -0.68
N ILE A 335 -4.33 14.54 -1.15
CA ILE A 335 -5.10 14.42 -2.41
C ILE A 335 -4.53 15.41 -3.41
N ASN A 336 -4.01 14.91 -4.53
CA ASN A 336 -3.55 15.74 -5.62
C ASN A 336 -4.57 15.71 -6.77
N TYR A 337 -5.56 16.63 -6.72
CA TYR A 337 -6.60 16.75 -7.74
C TYR A 337 -6.04 16.93 -9.16
N THR A 338 -4.88 17.58 -9.30
CA THR A 338 -4.26 17.82 -10.62
C THR A 338 -3.75 16.54 -11.29
N THR A 339 -3.40 15.52 -10.51
CA THR A 339 -2.95 14.22 -11.04
C THR A 339 -4.10 13.25 -11.28
N ILE A 340 -5.20 13.36 -10.53
CA ILE A 340 -6.33 12.40 -10.57
C ILE A 340 -7.47 12.85 -11.51
N ILE A 341 -7.61 14.16 -11.74
CA ILE A 341 -8.44 14.72 -12.82
C ILE A 341 -7.50 15.64 -13.62
N PRO A 342 -6.80 15.10 -14.64
CA PRO A 342 -5.91 15.90 -15.47
C PRO A 342 -6.63 17.14 -16.01
N ALA A 343 -5.89 18.24 -16.22
CA ALA A 343 -6.39 19.46 -16.84
C ALA A 343 -6.82 19.21 -18.30
N SER A 344 -8.00 18.61 -18.42
CA SER A 344 -8.62 18.10 -19.63
C SER A 344 -9.86 18.93 -19.94
N GLN A 345 -10.38 18.77 -21.15
CA GLN A 345 -11.66 19.37 -21.52
C GLN A 345 -12.76 18.94 -20.54
N PHE A 346 -12.80 17.65 -20.19
CA PHE A 346 -13.69 17.10 -19.17
C PHE A 346 -13.66 17.87 -17.84
N LYS A 347 -12.46 18.19 -17.31
CA LYS A 347 -12.38 18.96 -16.06
C LYS A 347 -12.99 20.35 -16.19
N LYS A 348 -12.73 21.03 -17.31
CA LYS A 348 -13.29 22.37 -17.57
C LYS A 348 -14.81 22.32 -17.66
N ASP A 349 -15.35 21.31 -18.34
CA ASP A 349 -16.79 21.11 -18.50
C ASP A 349 -17.45 20.76 -17.16
N LEU A 350 -16.80 19.93 -16.34
CA LEU A 350 -17.22 19.64 -14.97
C LEU A 350 -17.30 20.91 -14.12
N ASP A 351 -16.24 21.72 -14.12
CA ASP A 351 -16.20 22.98 -13.36
C ASP A 351 -17.25 23.99 -13.87
N ALA A 352 -17.46 24.04 -15.19
CA ALA A 352 -18.49 24.88 -15.81
C ALA A 352 -19.89 24.45 -15.38
N TYR A 353 -20.18 23.14 -15.41
CA TYR A 353 -21.45 22.59 -14.97
C TYR A 353 -21.70 22.84 -13.47
N LEU A 354 -20.69 22.61 -12.61
CA LEU A 354 -20.82 22.87 -11.17
C LEU A 354 -21.13 24.34 -10.84
N LYS A 355 -20.61 25.27 -11.65
CA LYS A 355 -20.82 26.71 -11.47
C LYS A 355 -22.13 27.22 -12.06
N ALA A 356 -22.46 26.80 -13.27
CA ALA A 356 -23.57 27.35 -14.06
C ALA A 356 -24.82 26.46 -14.07
N ARG A 357 -24.72 25.21 -13.61
CA ARG A 357 -25.74 24.16 -13.73
C ARG A 357 -26.23 23.98 -15.19
N ALA A 358 -25.31 24.18 -16.13
CA ALA A 358 -25.55 24.12 -17.56
C ALA A 358 -24.24 23.78 -18.31
N PRO A 359 -24.33 23.11 -19.49
CA PRO A 359 -25.54 22.56 -20.09
C PRO A 359 -25.96 21.22 -19.46
N VAL A 360 -27.26 20.90 -19.47
CA VAL A 360 -27.77 19.61 -18.94
C VAL A 360 -27.23 18.40 -19.72
N THR A 361 -26.87 18.59 -21.00
CA THR A 361 -26.24 17.57 -21.85
C THR A 361 -24.93 17.03 -21.27
N PHE A 362 -24.24 17.81 -20.42
CA PHE A 362 -23.07 17.35 -19.72
C PHE A 362 -23.34 16.08 -18.90
N LEU A 363 -24.52 15.98 -18.25
CA LEU A 363 -24.89 14.82 -17.45
C LEU A 363 -24.96 13.53 -18.29
N SER A 364 -25.52 13.59 -19.50
CA SER A 364 -25.58 12.44 -20.41
C SER A 364 -24.20 12.03 -20.95
N GLU A 365 -23.24 12.94 -20.99
CA GLU A 365 -21.87 12.67 -21.47
C GLU A 365 -20.99 12.05 -20.37
N LEU A 366 -21.33 12.26 -19.08
CA LEU A 366 -20.52 11.79 -17.96
C LEU A 366 -20.25 10.28 -18.02
N ARG A 367 -21.27 9.48 -18.36
CA ARG A 367 -21.11 8.03 -18.44
C ARG A 367 -20.10 7.63 -19.51
N SER A 368 -20.21 8.20 -20.72
CA SER A 368 -19.27 7.94 -21.80
C SER A 368 -17.84 8.35 -21.45
N ASN A 369 -17.66 9.45 -20.72
CA ASN A 369 -16.34 9.92 -20.27
C ASN A 369 -15.69 8.98 -19.24
N MET A 370 -16.48 8.20 -18.50
CA MET A 370 -16.00 7.28 -17.48
C MET A 370 -15.92 5.82 -17.95
N GLN A 371 -16.43 5.50 -19.14
CA GLN A 371 -16.34 4.16 -19.71
C GLN A 371 -14.97 3.92 -20.35
N VAL A 372 -14.49 2.68 -20.24
CA VAL A 372 -13.26 2.21 -20.88
C VAL A 372 -13.66 1.22 -21.96
N VAL A 373 -13.31 1.53 -23.22
CA VAL A 373 -13.76 0.73 -24.38
C VAL A 373 -12.80 -0.44 -24.69
N ASN A 374 -11.59 -0.45 -24.14
CA ASN A 374 -10.49 -1.33 -24.59
C ASN A 374 -9.75 -2.10 -23.46
N GLU A 375 -10.36 -2.29 -22.29
CA GLU A 375 -9.75 -3.09 -21.20
C GLU A 375 -10.59 -4.34 -20.85
N PRO A 376 -10.08 -5.56 -21.14
CA PRO A 376 -10.79 -6.79 -20.77
C PRO A 376 -11.03 -6.87 -19.25
N GLY A 377 -12.30 -7.03 -18.86
CA GLY A 377 -12.68 -7.16 -17.44
C GLY A 377 -12.84 -5.83 -16.67
N ARG A 378 -12.73 -4.67 -17.33
CA ARG A 378 -13.01 -3.34 -16.73
C ARG A 378 -13.88 -2.50 -17.67
N ARG A 379 -15.13 -2.22 -17.30
CA ARG A 379 -16.02 -1.36 -18.12
C ARG A 379 -15.88 0.12 -17.81
N TYR A 380 -15.41 0.47 -16.61
CA TYR A 380 -15.31 1.84 -16.14
C TYR A 380 -13.92 2.16 -15.61
N ASN A 381 -13.53 3.41 -15.76
CA ASN A 381 -12.35 3.98 -15.13
C ASN A 381 -12.68 4.29 -13.66
N SER A 382 -12.40 3.34 -12.77
CA SER A 382 -12.68 3.46 -11.34
C SER A 382 -11.92 4.62 -10.69
N GLN A 383 -10.69 4.91 -11.16
CA GLN A 383 -9.90 6.02 -10.63
C GLN A 383 -10.54 7.38 -10.95
N LEU A 384 -10.99 7.57 -12.20
CA LEU A 384 -11.71 8.78 -12.59
C LEU A 384 -13.03 8.91 -11.82
N MET A 385 -13.78 7.82 -11.64
CA MET A 385 -15.00 7.80 -10.82
C MET A 385 -14.71 8.24 -9.38
N ASN A 386 -13.70 7.66 -8.74
CA ASN A 386 -13.29 8.01 -7.37
C ASN A 386 -12.90 9.50 -7.28
N ALA A 387 -12.17 10.00 -8.27
CA ALA A 387 -11.73 11.38 -8.34
C ALA A 387 -12.90 12.35 -8.49
N VAL A 388 -13.83 12.07 -9.41
CA VAL A 388 -15.01 12.92 -9.64
C VAL A 388 -15.91 12.94 -8.42
N VAL A 389 -16.17 11.78 -7.78
CA VAL A 389 -17.01 11.71 -6.58
C VAL A 389 -16.42 12.57 -5.45
N LEU A 390 -15.13 12.42 -5.18
CA LEU A 390 -14.46 13.19 -4.14
C LEU A 390 -14.40 14.69 -4.49
N TYR A 391 -14.08 15.02 -5.74
CA TYR A 391 -14.00 16.41 -6.20
C TYR A 391 -15.36 17.10 -6.12
N VAL A 392 -16.42 16.51 -6.67
CA VAL A 392 -17.78 17.05 -6.62
C VAL A 392 -18.24 17.23 -5.16
N GLY A 393 -17.99 16.26 -4.29
CA GLY A 393 -18.35 16.38 -2.87
C GLY A 393 -17.60 17.49 -2.15
N THR A 394 -16.30 17.66 -2.41
CA THR A 394 -15.52 18.76 -1.79
C THR A 394 -15.92 20.14 -2.32
N GLN A 395 -16.22 20.26 -3.62
CA GLN A 395 -16.79 21.49 -4.18
C GLN A 395 -18.16 21.80 -3.58
N ALA A 396 -19.02 20.79 -3.36
CA ALA A 396 -20.32 20.98 -2.75
C ALA A 396 -20.22 21.48 -1.30
N ILE A 397 -19.33 20.89 -0.50
CA ILE A 397 -19.05 21.33 0.88
C ILE A 397 -18.59 22.79 0.88
N ALA A 398 -17.66 23.16 -0.01
CA ALA A 398 -17.17 24.53 -0.12
C ALA A 398 -18.29 25.49 -0.56
N HIS A 399 -19.12 25.10 -1.52
CA HIS A 399 -20.24 25.89 -2.01
C HIS A 399 -21.28 26.16 -0.90
N ILE A 400 -21.68 25.14 -0.15
CA ILE A 400 -22.64 25.28 0.96
C ILE A 400 -22.07 26.20 2.05
N ARG A 401 -20.80 26.05 2.39
CA ARG A 401 -20.12 26.92 3.38
C ARG A 401 -20.00 28.36 2.93
N SER A 402 -19.80 28.61 1.65
CA SER A 402 -19.76 29.98 1.10
C SER A 402 -21.08 30.74 1.28
N LYS A 403 -22.19 30.02 1.48
CA LYS A 403 -23.51 30.57 1.81
C LYS A 403 -23.78 30.68 3.32
N GLY A 404 -22.78 30.41 4.17
CA GLY A 404 -22.93 30.41 5.62
C GLY A 404 -23.74 29.23 6.18
N GLN A 405 -23.93 28.17 5.39
CA GLN A 405 -24.70 26.98 5.76
C GLN A 405 -23.78 25.78 6.07
N THR A 406 -24.34 24.78 6.75
CA THR A 406 -23.69 23.49 6.96
C THR A 406 -24.31 22.42 6.04
N PRO A 407 -23.52 21.45 5.55
CA PRO A 407 -24.06 20.28 4.86
C PRO A 407 -25.10 19.56 5.73
N ASN A 408 -26.26 19.22 5.16
CA ASN A 408 -27.30 18.39 5.75
C ASN A 408 -28.26 17.96 4.62
N MET A 409 -29.28 17.16 4.94
CA MET A 409 -30.21 16.60 3.94
C MET A 409 -30.90 17.66 3.06
N THR A 410 -31.15 18.88 3.55
CA THR A 410 -31.82 19.94 2.77
C THR A 410 -30.83 20.81 2.00
N THR A 411 -29.64 21.07 2.54
CA THR A 411 -28.65 21.95 1.90
C THR A 411 -27.84 21.29 0.80
N ILE A 412 -27.74 19.95 0.81
CA ILE A 412 -27.10 19.19 -0.28
C ILE A 412 -28.02 18.99 -1.49
N ALA A 413 -29.34 19.02 -1.26
CA ALA A 413 -30.36 18.75 -2.26
C ALA A 413 -30.44 19.86 -3.33
N HIS A 414 -31.03 19.52 -4.48
CA HIS A 414 -31.33 20.46 -5.58
C HIS A 414 -30.15 21.34 -6.04
N SER A 415 -28.93 20.79 -6.01
CA SER A 415 -27.71 21.46 -6.40
C SER A 415 -27.07 20.80 -7.62
N ALA A 416 -26.26 21.54 -8.39
CA ALA A 416 -25.51 20.98 -9.53
C ALA A 416 -24.65 19.76 -9.14
N HIS A 417 -24.15 19.75 -7.90
CA HIS A 417 -23.37 18.65 -7.34
C HIS A 417 -24.22 17.39 -7.15
N MET A 418 -25.43 17.54 -6.61
CA MET A 418 -26.35 16.41 -6.41
C MET A 418 -26.94 15.92 -7.72
N ASP A 419 -27.16 16.81 -8.71
CA ASP A 419 -27.61 16.40 -10.05
C ASP A 419 -26.66 15.36 -10.67
N ILE A 420 -25.34 15.55 -10.50
CA ILE A 420 -24.32 14.59 -10.97
C ILE A 420 -24.51 13.23 -10.28
N PHE A 421 -24.67 13.22 -8.96
CA PHE A 421 -24.81 11.98 -8.18
C PHE A 421 -26.14 11.26 -8.45
N GLN A 422 -27.25 11.98 -8.60
CA GLN A 422 -28.53 11.42 -9.01
C GLN A 422 -28.48 10.89 -10.45
N ASN A 423 -27.79 11.58 -11.35
CA ASN A 423 -27.58 11.07 -12.70
C ASN A 423 -26.79 9.75 -12.68
N PHE A 424 -25.78 9.62 -11.81
CA PHE A 424 -25.03 8.35 -11.65
C PHE A 424 -25.88 7.20 -11.14
N THR A 425 -26.90 7.42 -10.31
CA THR A 425 -27.79 6.33 -9.86
C THR A 425 -28.77 5.87 -10.93
N VAL A 426 -29.08 6.71 -11.92
CA VAL A 426 -30.05 6.43 -12.99
C VAL A 426 -29.39 5.97 -14.28
N ASP A 427 -28.32 6.64 -14.71
CA ASP A 427 -27.71 6.43 -16.04
C ASP A 427 -26.69 5.29 -16.06
N PHE A 428 -26.00 5.00 -14.95
CA PHE A 428 -25.08 3.88 -14.90
C PHE A 428 -25.80 2.52 -14.82
N ASP A 429 -25.19 1.51 -15.43
CA ASP A 429 -25.57 0.12 -15.23
C ASP A 429 -25.17 -0.39 -13.82
N TYR A 430 -25.44 -1.66 -13.54
CA TYR A 430 -25.16 -2.25 -12.22
C TYR A 430 -23.70 -2.03 -11.79
N GLU A 431 -22.74 -2.29 -12.68
CA GLU A 431 -21.31 -2.17 -12.40
C GLU A 431 -20.90 -0.72 -12.12
N GLY A 432 -21.34 0.23 -12.97
CA GLY A 432 -21.03 1.65 -12.79
C GLY A 432 -21.59 2.20 -11.47
N ARG A 433 -22.84 1.85 -11.14
CA ARG A 433 -23.47 2.23 -9.86
C ARG A 433 -22.73 1.63 -8.68
N TYR A 434 -22.32 0.36 -8.75
CA TYR A 434 -21.56 -0.29 -7.68
C TYR A 434 -20.21 0.42 -7.41
N LEU A 435 -19.48 0.81 -8.46
CA LEU A 435 -18.24 1.57 -8.35
C LEU A 435 -18.46 2.98 -7.77
N PHE A 436 -19.49 3.68 -8.25
CA PHE A 436 -19.89 4.98 -7.74
C PHE A 436 -20.24 4.95 -6.24
N LEU A 437 -21.10 4.02 -5.82
CA LEU A 437 -21.48 3.86 -4.42
C LEU A 437 -20.26 3.49 -3.55
N ASN A 438 -19.35 2.68 -4.06
CA ASN A 438 -18.08 2.37 -3.42
C ASN A 438 -17.18 3.61 -3.28
N ALA A 439 -17.18 4.53 -4.24
CA ALA A 439 -16.44 5.77 -4.18
C ALA A 439 -16.98 6.71 -3.08
N ILE A 440 -18.31 6.79 -2.91
CA ILE A 440 -18.97 7.49 -1.79
C ILE A 440 -18.57 6.84 -0.46
N ALA A 441 -18.68 5.52 -0.36
CA ALA A 441 -18.44 4.79 0.87
C ALA A 441 -16.99 4.85 1.36
N ASN A 442 -16.02 5.08 0.47
CA ASN A 442 -14.63 5.34 0.87
C ASN A 442 -14.46 6.62 1.67
N GLN A 443 -15.43 7.52 1.62
CA GLN A 443 -15.40 8.77 2.36
C GLN A 443 -16.07 8.66 3.74
N LEU A 444 -16.77 7.55 4.02
CA LEU A 444 -17.46 7.28 5.29
C LEU A 444 -16.47 6.79 6.38
N ARG A 445 -15.55 7.67 6.79
CA ARG A 445 -14.45 7.36 7.72
C ARG A 445 -14.72 7.88 9.13
N TYR A 446 -13.75 8.48 9.81
CA TYR A 446 -13.94 9.12 11.11
C TYR A 446 -14.76 10.44 11.01
N PRO A 447 -15.24 11.03 12.11
CA PRO A 447 -15.95 12.30 12.10
C PRO A 447 -15.14 13.41 11.41
N ASN A 448 -15.62 13.84 10.25
CA ASN A 448 -15.10 14.96 9.47
C ASN A 448 -16.17 15.41 8.47
N SER A 449 -15.96 16.56 7.83
CA SER A 449 -16.90 17.15 6.87
C SER A 449 -17.17 16.31 5.63
N HIS A 450 -16.20 15.52 5.14
CA HIS A 450 -16.45 14.62 4.02
C HIS A 450 -17.33 13.46 4.46
N THR A 451 -17.00 12.80 5.58
CA THR A 451 -17.81 11.71 6.15
C THR A 451 -19.26 12.16 6.32
N HIS A 452 -19.49 13.34 6.89
CA HIS A 452 -20.83 13.88 7.10
C HIS A 452 -21.56 14.15 5.78
N TYR A 453 -20.92 14.88 4.86
CA TYR A 453 -21.50 15.18 3.55
C TYR A 453 -21.87 13.91 2.76
N PHE A 454 -20.94 12.94 2.67
CA PHE A 454 -21.17 11.70 1.92
C PHE A 454 -22.16 10.76 2.63
N SER A 455 -22.26 10.81 3.96
CA SER A 455 -23.33 10.12 4.70
C SER A 455 -24.70 10.69 4.31
N CYS A 456 -24.86 12.03 4.34
CA CYS A 456 -26.10 12.67 3.91
C CYS A 456 -26.40 12.39 2.43
N CYS A 457 -25.39 12.43 1.55
CA CYS A 457 -25.57 12.10 0.13
C CYS A 457 -26.11 10.68 -0.06
N LEU A 458 -25.51 9.68 0.60
CA LEU A 458 -25.94 8.29 0.44
C LEU A 458 -27.37 8.07 0.93
N LEU A 459 -27.72 8.67 2.08
CA LEU A 459 -29.07 8.63 2.63
C LEU A 459 -30.09 9.36 1.75
N TYR A 460 -29.71 10.50 1.16
CA TYR A 460 -30.55 11.24 0.23
C TYR A 460 -30.80 10.44 -1.05
N LEU A 461 -29.76 9.83 -1.63
CA LEU A 461 -29.88 8.96 -2.81
C LEU A 461 -30.77 7.74 -2.54
N PHE A 462 -30.77 7.20 -1.31
CA PHE A 462 -31.70 6.13 -0.92
C PHE A 462 -33.14 6.62 -0.83
N ALA A 463 -33.36 7.79 -0.21
CA ALA A 463 -34.69 8.37 -0.01
C ALA A 463 -35.36 8.80 -1.32
N GLU A 464 -34.58 9.38 -2.24
CA GLU A 464 -35.04 9.91 -3.53
C GLU A 464 -34.87 8.91 -4.70
N ALA A 465 -34.57 7.65 -4.40
CA ALA A 465 -34.44 6.63 -5.43
C ALA A 465 -35.79 6.33 -6.09
N ASN A 466 -35.85 6.44 -7.41
CA ASN A 466 -37.03 6.06 -8.21
C ASN A 466 -37.13 4.55 -8.47
N SER A 467 -36.14 3.76 -8.03
CA SER A 467 -36.06 2.31 -8.27
C SER A 467 -35.50 1.61 -7.04
N GLU A 468 -36.18 0.56 -6.59
CA GLU A 468 -35.71 -0.29 -5.49
C GLU A 468 -34.32 -0.90 -5.78
N ALA A 469 -33.95 -1.10 -7.04
CA ALA A 469 -32.62 -1.60 -7.39
C ALA A 469 -31.48 -0.67 -6.91
N VAL A 470 -31.70 0.65 -6.85
CA VAL A 470 -30.71 1.58 -6.29
C VAL A 470 -30.64 1.43 -4.77
N GLN A 471 -31.78 1.32 -4.10
CA GLN A 471 -31.89 1.14 -2.65
C GLN A 471 -31.25 -0.18 -2.20
N GLU A 472 -31.50 -1.26 -2.94
CA GLU A 472 -30.88 -2.57 -2.75
C GLU A 472 -29.36 -2.48 -2.89
N GLN A 473 -28.84 -1.83 -3.94
CA GLN A 473 -27.40 -1.68 -4.14
C GLN A 473 -26.72 -0.85 -3.05
N ILE A 474 -27.35 0.25 -2.59
CA ILE A 474 -26.85 1.04 -1.45
C ILE A 474 -26.74 0.15 -0.21
N THR A 475 -27.81 -0.61 0.08
CA THR A 475 -27.88 -1.52 1.22
C THR A 475 -26.80 -2.61 1.13
N ARG A 476 -26.66 -3.23 -0.04
CA ARG A 476 -25.66 -4.26 -0.34
C ARG A 476 -24.24 -3.76 -0.13
N MET A 477 -23.92 -2.57 -0.63
CA MET A 477 -22.60 -1.96 -0.48
C MET A 477 -22.28 -1.61 0.98
N LEU A 478 -23.26 -1.15 1.77
CA LEU A 478 -23.05 -0.93 3.21
C LEU A 478 -22.82 -2.25 3.93
N LEU A 479 -23.62 -3.27 3.61
CA LEU A 479 -23.54 -4.60 4.22
C LEU A 479 -22.26 -5.35 3.95
N GLU A 480 -21.82 -5.40 2.67
CA GLU A 480 -20.60 -6.12 2.30
C GLU A 480 -19.40 -5.60 3.10
N ARG A 481 -19.41 -4.33 3.48
CA ARG A 481 -18.39 -3.67 4.31
C ARG A 481 -18.53 -3.92 5.80
N LEU A 482 -19.69 -4.36 6.27
CA LEU A 482 -19.99 -4.62 7.68
C LEU A 482 -19.98 -6.11 8.05
N ILE A 483 -20.21 -7.00 7.08
CA ILE A 483 -20.21 -8.46 7.30
C ILE A 483 -18.81 -9.04 7.55
N VAL A 484 -17.76 -8.31 7.13
CA VAL A 484 -16.36 -8.71 7.33
C VAL A 484 -15.90 -8.52 8.77
N ASN A 485 -14.74 -9.09 9.10
CA ASN A 485 -14.13 -8.90 10.40
C ASN A 485 -13.77 -7.43 10.65
N ARG A 486 -13.79 -7.05 11.93
CA ARG A 486 -13.32 -5.74 12.38
C ARG A 486 -11.90 -5.45 11.87
N PRO A 487 -11.54 -4.18 11.67
CA PRO A 487 -12.32 -2.97 12.04
C PRO A 487 -13.38 -2.58 11.00
N HIS A 488 -14.30 -1.72 11.42
CA HIS A 488 -15.32 -1.09 10.56
C HIS A 488 -15.15 0.43 10.62
N PRO A 489 -15.23 1.17 9.50
CA PRO A 489 -15.16 2.64 9.53
C PRO A 489 -16.32 3.25 10.31
N TRP A 490 -16.06 4.29 11.10
CA TRP A 490 -17.06 4.92 11.98
C TRP A 490 -18.25 5.47 11.20
N GLY A 491 -18.00 6.22 10.13
CA GLY A 491 -19.01 6.85 9.29
C GLY A 491 -19.87 5.81 8.58
N LEU A 492 -19.27 4.70 8.14
CA LEU A 492 -20.01 3.58 7.55
C LEU A 492 -21.06 3.03 8.53
N LEU A 493 -20.66 2.82 9.79
CA LEU A 493 -21.58 2.38 10.85
C LEU A 493 -22.67 3.41 11.10
N ILE A 494 -22.33 4.69 11.23
CA ILE A 494 -23.29 5.77 11.46
C ILE A 494 -24.32 5.84 10.33
N THR A 495 -23.88 5.84 9.08
CA THR A 495 -24.76 5.89 7.92
C THR A 495 -25.68 4.67 7.86
N PHE A 496 -25.15 3.47 8.12
CA PHE A 496 -25.95 2.25 8.12
C PHE A 496 -26.97 2.23 9.27
N ILE A 497 -26.57 2.64 10.48
CA ILE A 497 -27.47 2.74 11.65
C ILE A 497 -28.60 3.73 11.38
N GLU A 498 -28.29 4.90 10.82
CA GLU A 498 -29.28 5.92 10.47
C GLU A 498 -30.30 5.39 9.46
N LEU A 499 -29.82 4.71 8.41
CA LEU A 499 -30.68 4.12 7.36
C LEU A 499 -31.71 3.14 7.94
N ILE A 500 -31.31 2.26 8.86
CA ILE A 500 -32.19 1.20 9.38
C ILE A 500 -33.04 1.62 10.58
N LYS A 501 -32.64 2.67 11.32
CA LYS A 501 -33.36 3.14 12.52
C LYS A 501 -34.30 4.30 12.23
N ASN A 502 -33.95 5.20 11.32
CA ASN A 502 -34.78 6.38 11.07
C ASN A 502 -36.00 5.98 10.21
N PRO A 503 -37.23 6.13 10.72
CA PRO A 503 -38.44 5.71 10.01
C PRO A 503 -38.68 6.46 8.70
N VAL A 504 -38.01 7.61 8.49
CA VAL A 504 -38.15 8.39 7.24
C VAL A 504 -37.78 7.58 6.00
N TYR A 505 -36.81 6.67 6.10
CA TYR A 505 -36.35 5.85 4.98
C TYR A 505 -37.25 4.64 4.69
N LYS A 506 -38.18 4.33 5.61
CA LYS A 506 -39.08 3.18 5.53
C LYS A 506 -38.34 1.88 5.18
N PHE A 507 -37.10 1.73 5.66
CA PHE A 507 -36.16 0.69 5.22
C PHE A 507 -36.77 -0.72 5.26
N TRP A 508 -37.44 -1.07 6.36
CA TRP A 508 -38.03 -2.40 6.57
C TRP A 508 -39.31 -2.65 5.76
N THR A 509 -39.79 -1.69 4.97
CA THR A 509 -40.97 -1.85 4.11
C THR A 509 -40.64 -2.27 2.69
N HIS A 510 -39.38 -2.17 2.27
CA HIS A 510 -38.94 -2.53 0.91
C HIS A 510 -38.86 -4.04 0.71
N GLU A 511 -39.19 -4.52 -0.50
CA GLU A 511 -39.25 -5.96 -0.81
C GLU A 511 -37.89 -6.65 -0.71
N PHE A 512 -36.82 -5.98 -1.15
CA PHE A 512 -35.47 -6.54 -1.15
C PHE A 512 -34.96 -6.93 0.26
N VAL A 513 -35.53 -6.38 1.34
CA VAL A 513 -35.15 -6.75 2.71
C VAL A 513 -35.78 -8.09 3.13
N HIS A 514 -36.87 -8.50 2.48
CA HIS A 514 -37.64 -9.71 2.78
C HIS A 514 -37.33 -10.89 1.85
N CYS A 515 -36.35 -10.75 0.95
CA CYS A 515 -36.03 -11.76 -0.06
C CYS A 515 -35.44 -13.07 0.51
N ALA A 516 -35.00 -13.07 1.77
CA ALA A 516 -34.51 -14.26 2.47
C ALA A 516 -35.27 -14.43 3.82
N PRO A 517 -36.00 -15.56 4.03
CA PRO A 517 -36.79 -15.82 5.25
C PRO A 517 -35.99 -15.78 6.56
N GLU A 518 -34.66 -15.90 6.47
CA GLU A 518 -33.73 -15.87 7.59
C GLU A 518 -33.56 -14.47 8.20
N ILE A 519 -33.83 -13.41 7.41
CA ILE A 519 -33.79 -11.99 7.81
C ILE A 519 -35.13 -11.52 8.40
N GLU A 520 -36.24 -12.13 8.00
CA GLU A 520 -37.63 -11.71 8.31
C GLU A 520 -38.04 -11.87 9.79
N LYS A 521 -37.19 -12.46 10.66
CA LYS A 521 -37.54 -12.71 12.06
C LYS A 521 -37.64 -11.40 12.87
N LYS A 522 -38.52 -11.40 13.90
CA LYS A 522 -38.86 -10.31 14.86
C LYS A 522 -37.71 -9.45 15.46
N ASN A 523 -36.45 -9.76 15.20
CA ASN A 523 -35.26 -9.06 15.69
C ASN A 523 -34.28 -8.68 14.56
N ALA A 524 -34.75 -8.48 13.32
CA ALA A 524 -33.90 -8.15 12.15
C ALA A 524 -32.95 -6.97 12.41
N THR A 525 -33.45 -5.89 13.01
CA THR A 525 -32.64 -4.73 13.40
C THR A 525 -31.52 -5.09 14.37
N GLU A 526 -31.81 -5.87 15.41
CA GLU A 526 -30.81 -6.32 16.38
C GLU A 526 -29.78 -7.28 15.76
N LYS A 527 -30.21 -8.14 14.81
CA LYS A 527 -29.31 -9.04 14.07
C LYS A 527 -28.29 -8.25 13.24
N TRP A 528 -28.75 -7.27 12.46
CA TRP A 528 -27.88 -6.48 11.59
C TRP A 528 -27.01 -5.50 12.38
N LEU A 529 -27.51 -4.94 13.48
CA LEU A 529 -26.68 -4.21 14.44
C LEU A 529 -25.68 -5.15 15.14
N GLY A 530 -26.05 -6.40 15.37
CA GLY A 530 -25.20 -7.44 15.96
C GLY A 530 -23.98 -7.79 15.09
N LEU A 531 -24.09 -7.72 13.76
CA LEU A 531 -22.95 -7.84 12.83
C LEU A 531 -21.88 -6.78 13.12
N CYS A 532 -22.32 -5.60 13.55
CA CYS A 532 -21.47 -4.45 13.79
C CYS A 532 -20.88 -4.46 15.23
N ASN A 533 -21.59 -5.06 16.20
CA ASN A 533 -21.31 -4.87 17.64
C ASN A 533 -20.56 -6.04 18.34
N HIS A 534 -20.60 -7.26 17.81
CA HIS A 534 -19.93 -8.43 18.42
C HIS A 534 -18.90 -9.10 17.48
N PRO A 535 -17.92 -9.86 18.02
CA PRO A 535 -17.13 -10.76 17.19
C PRO A 535 -18.09 -11.69 16.44
N VAL A 536 -17.91 -11.70 15.13
CA VAL A 536 -18.75 -12.32 14.11
C VAL A 536 -19.32 -13.67 14.55
N ARG A 537 -20.61 -13.72 14.93
CA ARG A 537 -21.29 -15.01 15.13
C ARG A 537 -21.51 -15.62 13.75
N HIS A 538 -21.00 -16.84 13.55
CA HIS A 538 -21.02 -17.56 12.27
C HIS A 538 -22.42 -17.65 11.65
N SER A 539 -23.49 -17.74 12.45
CA SER A 539 -24.87 -17.77 11.96
C SER A 539 -25.36 -16.45 11.34
N LEU A 540 -24.99 -15.29 11.91
CA LEU A 540 -25.41 -13.98 11.39
C LEU A 540 -24.75 -13.66 10.05
N VAL A 541 -23.50 -14.08 9.87
CA VAL A 541 -22.79 -13.96 8.60
C VAL A 541 -23.36 -14.87 7.54
N LEU A 542 -23.78 -16.09 7.90
CA LEU A 542 -24.45 -16.97 6.95
C LEU A 542 -25.76 -16.33 6.46
N ASP A 543 -26.65 -15.87 7.35
CA ASP A 543 -27.91 -15.20 6.97
C ASP A 543 -27.67 -13.99 6.02
N THR A 544 -26.62 -13.19 6.30
CA THR A 544 -26.29 -12.02 5.48
C THR A 544 -25.61 -12.39 4.16
N LEU A 545 -24.77 -13.44 4.14
CA LEU A 545 -24.20 -14.00 2.92
C LEU A 545 -25.26 -14.63 2.03
N TYR A 546 -26.30 -15.24 2.60
CA TYR A 546 -27.45 -15.74 1.86
C TYR A 546 -28.19 -14.59 1.19
N TRP A 547 -28.51 -13.51 1.93
CA TRP A 547 -29.10 -12.31 1.35
C TRP A 547 -28.27 -11.70 0.21
N LEU A 548 -26.95 -11.59 0.40
CA LEU A 548 -26.02 -11.12 -0.63
C LEU A 548 -25.95 -12.03 -1.88
N LYS A 549 -26.33 -13.30 -1.75
CA LYS A 549 -26.44 -14.24 -2.88
C LYS A 549 -27.76 -14.12 -3.64
N PHE A 550 -28.85 -13.79 -2.94
CA PHE A 550 -30.19 -13.65 -3.53
C PHE A 550 -30.45 -12.27 -4.15
N THR A 551 -29.66 -11.26 -3.76
CA THR A 551 -29.62 -9.93 -4.37
C THR A 551 -28.67 -9.93 -5.58
N LYS A 552 -29.20 -9.80 -6.80
CA LYS A 552 -28.44 -9.88 -8.06
C LYS A 552 -28.64 -8.65 -8.94
#